data_AF-A0A8G2BUP5-F1
#
_entry.id   AF-A0A8G2BUP5-F1
#
_cell.length_a   1.000
_cell.length_b   1.000
_cell.length_c   1.000
_cell.angle_alpha   90.00
_cell.angle_beta   90.00
_cell.angle_gamma   90.00
#
_symmetry.space_group_name_H-M   'P 1'
#
loop_
_entity.id
_entity.type
_entity.pdbx_description
1 polymer ?
#
loop_
_entity_poly.entity_id
_entity_poly.type
_entity_poly.pdbx_seq_one_letter_code
_entity_poly.pdbx_strand_id
1 'polypeptide(L)'
;MAICRILLDVVNEVGEDVSLIRSRHYPALQEKAQLTDGDFYAASQVTVLASITLVKDIHYKLKMLMGLTVFELYSQCKQVTLQQRVTFGILMNAIDWPISFSEISTLS
;
A
#
# COMPACT_ATOMS: atom_id res chain seq x y z
N MET A 1 -2.95 -9.58 -7.83
CA MET A 1 -3.56 -10.23 -6.64
C MET A 1 -3.11 -9.68 -5.27
N ALA A 2 -1.97 -10.09 -4.70
CA ALA A 2 -1.62 -9.75 -3.31
C ALA A 2 -1.43 -8.23 -3.06
N ILE A 3 -0.78 -7.54 -4.01
CA ILE A 3 -0.64 -6.08 -3.99
C ILE A 3 -2.02 -5.40 -3.98
N CYS A 4 -2.93 -5.82 -4.86
CA CYS A 4 -4.30 -5.27 -4.93
C CYS A 4 -5.04 -5.45 -3.60
N ARG A 5 -4.89 -6.59 -2.91
CA ARG A 5 -5.56 -6.80 -1.62
C ARG A 5 -5.07 -5.82 -0.56
N ILE A 6 -3.76 -5.58 -0.50
CA ILE A 6 -3.17 -4.61 0.45
C ILE A 6 -3.68 -3.20 0.12
N LEU A 7 -3.65 -2.81 -1.16
CA LEU A 7 -4.14 -1.49 -1.58
C LEU A 7 -5.63 -1.30 -1.26
N LEU A 8 -6.47 -2.33 -1.48
CA LEU A 8 -7.89 -2.29 -1.12
C LEU A 8 -8.10 -2.12 0.38
N ASP A 9 -7.32 -2.83 1.20
CA ASP A 9 -7.45 -2.75 2.65
C ASP A 9 -7.12 -1.35 3.17
N VAL A 10 -6.03 -0.76 2.65
CA VAL A 10 -5.64 0.61 2.98
C VAL A 10 -6.71 1.60 2.52
N VAL A 11 -7.19 1.49 1.28
CA VAL A 11 -8.25 2.39 0.76
C VAL A 11 -9.54 2.28 1.57
N ASN A 12 -9.93 1.07 1.98
CA ASN A 12 -11.11 0.86 2.81
C ASN A 12 -10.92 1.42 4.24
N GLU A 13 -9.70 1.38 4.79
CA GLU A 13 -9.36 1.96 6.09
C GLU A 13 -9.45 3.50 6.07
N VAL A 14 -8.97 4.14 5.00
CA VAL A 14 -8.92 5.61 4.89
C VAL A 14 -10.23 6.24 4.39
N GLY A 15 -11.10 5.46 3.74
CA GLY A 15 -12.41 5.91 3.26
C GLY A 15 -12.37 6.82 2.02
N GLU A 16 -13.48 7.52 1.76
CA GLU A 16 -13.72 8.29 0.53
C GLU A 16 -12.79 9.50 0.33
N ASP A 17 -12.06 9.91 1.36
CA ASP A 17 -11.18 11.09 1.32
C ASP A 17 -9.89 10.84 0.50
N VAL A 18 -9.56 9.57 0.22
CA VAL A 18 -8.28 9.19 -0.41
C VAL A 18 -8.53 8.44 -1.70
N SER A 19 -7.71 8.72 -2.72
CA SER A 19 -7.81 8.05 -4.02
C SER A 19 -6.46 7.50 -4.48
N LEU A 20 -6.45 6.24 -4.93
CA LEU A 20 -5.32 5.61 -5.61
C LEU A 20 -4.86 6.42 -6.83
N ILE A 21 -5.78 7.07 -7.53
CA ILE A 21 -5.47 7.86 -8.73
C ILE A 21 -4.66 9.12 -8.37
N ARG A 22 -4.76 9.61 -7.13
CA ARG A 22 -3.98 10.75 -6.63
C ARG A 22 -2.55 10.35 -6.20
N SER A 23 -2.26 9.06 -6.07
CA SER A 23 -0.90 8.58 -5.80
C SER A 23 -0.02 8.76 -7.03
N ARG A 24 1.15 9.38 -6.86
CA ARG A 24 2.12 9.57 -7.95
C ARG A 24 2.81 8.26 -8.32
N HIS A 25 2.92 7.34 -7.37
CA HIS A 25 3.60 6.07 -7.55
C HIS A 25 2.66 4.94 -8.02
N TYR A 26 1.35 5.08 -7.84
CA TYR A 26 0.38 4.06 -8.25
C TYR A 26 0.42 3.74 -9.75
N PRO A 27 0.50 4.70 -10.70
CA PRO A 27 0.61 4.36 -12.12
C PRO A 27 1.83 3.48 -12.45
N ALA A 28 2.98 3.78 -11.84
CA ALA A 28 4.21 3.00 -12.03
C ALA A 28 4.10 1.60 -11.40
N LEU A 29 3.41 1.49 -10.26
CA LEU A 29 3.10 0.20 -9.63
C LEU A 29 2.16 -0.63 -10.49
N GLN A 30 1.09 -0.01 -10.98
CA GLN A 30 0.08 -0.62 -11.84
C GLN A 30 0.71 -1.18 -13.12
N GLU A 31 1.52 -0.37 -13.82
CA GLU A 31 2.21 -0.80 -15.03
C GLU A 31 3.16 -1.97 -14.76
N LYS A 32 3.99 -1.88 -13.71
CA LYS A 32 5.02 -2.89 -13.42
C LYS A 32 4.47 -4.20 -12.90
N ALA A 33 3.41 -4.15 -12.11
CA ALA A 33 2.73 -5.34 -11.62
C ALA A 33 1.61 -5.80 -12.56
N GLN A 34 1.39 -5.11 -13.69
CA GLN A 34 0.34 -5.38 -14.67
C GLN A 34 -1.05 -5.50 -14.02
N LEU A 35 -1.35 -4.60 -13.07
CA LEU A 35 -2.57 -4.67 -12.28
C LEU A 35 -3.79 -4.26 -13.12
N THR A 36 -4.82 -5.09 -13.08
CA THR A 36 -6.10 -4.87 -13.75
C THR A 36 -7.24 -4.71 -12.75
N ASP A 37 -8.37 -4.14 -13.16
CA ASP A 37 -9.57 -4.08 -12.33
C ASP A 37 -10.07 -5.49 -11.91
N GLY A 38 -9.83 -6.50 -12.76
CA GLY A 38 -10.10 -7.90 -12.44
C GLY A 38 -9.26 -8.42 -11.27
N ASP A 39 -8.00 -7.99 -11.15
CA ASP A 39 -7.15 -8.34 -10.01
C ASP A 39 -7.69 -7.76 -8.71
N PHE A 40 -8.22 -6.54 -8.73
CA PHE A 40 -8.85 -5.91 -7.57
C PHE A 40 -10.12 -6.67 -7.16
N TYR A 41 -10.96 -7.04 -8.13
CA TYR A 41 -12.14 -7.85 -7.86
C TYR A 41 -11.78 -9.19 -7.22
N ALA A 42 -10.86 -9.95 -7.80
CA ALA A 42 -10.45 -11.23 -7.26
C ALA A 42 -9.73 -11.09 -5.90
N ALA A 43 -9.03 -9.96 -5.67
CA ALA A 43 -8.30 -9.72 -4.43
C ALA A 43 -9.24 -9.43 -3.26
N SER A 44 -10.46 -8.95 -3.52
CA SER A 44 -11.48 -8.75 -2.47
C SER A 44 -11.82 -10.04 -1.70
N GLN A 45 -11.62 -11.20 -2.32
CA GLN A 45 -11.92 -12.52 -1.76
C GLN A 45 -10.76 -13.15 -0.98
N VAL A 46 -9.60 -12.49 -0.95
CA VAL A 46 -8.38 -12.99 -0.30
C VAL A 46 -8.16 -12.25 1.02
N THR A 47 -7.58 -12.92 2.02
CA THR A 47 -7.25 -12.25 3.28
C THR A 47 -6.02 -11.36 3.13
N VAL A 48 -5.97 -10.25 3.88
CA VAL A 48 -4.76 -9.41 3.94
C VAL A 48 -3.56 -10.20 4.43
N LEU A 49 -3.73 -11.05 5.45
CA LEU A 49 -2.62 -11.82 6.03
C LEU A 49 -1.97 -12.76 5.00
N ALA A 50 -2.77 -13.47 4.20
CA ALA A 50 -2.26 -14.30 3.11
C ALA A 50 -1.60 -13.46 2.00
N SER A 51 -2.04 -12.22 1.80
CA SER A 51 -1.44 -11.32 0.83
C SER A 51 -0.09 -10.78 1.32
N ILE A 52 0.02 -10.49 2.62
CA ILE A 52 1.26 -10.03 3.26
C ILE A 52 2.37 -11.08 3.10
N THR A 53 2.07 -12.36 3.29
CA THR A 53 3.07 -13.43 3.11
C THR A 53 3.56 -13.52 1.67
N LEU A 54 2.67 -13.31 0.69
CA LEU A 54 3.01 -13.35 -0.73
C LEU A 54 3.82 -12.13 -1.18
N VAL A 55 3.53 -10.92 -0.67
CA VAL A 55 4.30 -9.71 -1.03
C VAL A 55 5.70 -9.70 -0.42
N LYS A 56 6.00 -10.57 0.53
CA LYS A 56 7.37 -10.72 1.05
C LYS A 56 8.33 -11.24 -0.01
N ASP A 57 7.86 -12.03 -0.97
CA ASP A 57 8.74 -12.67 -1.97
C ASP A 57 8.69 -11.98 -3.34
N ILE A 58 7.98 -10.86 -3.48
CA ILE A 58 7.93 -10.12 -4.75
C ILE A 58 9.21 -9.31 -4.98
N HIS A 59 9.43 -8.96 -6.24
CA HIS A 59 10.56 -8.16 -6.69
C HIS A 59 10.70 -6.85 -5.89
N TYR A 60 11.93 -6.52 -5.47
CA TYR A 60 12.23 -5.37 -4.59
C TYR A 60 11.63 -4.05 -5.10
N LYS A 61 11.63 -3.82 -6.42
CA LYS A 61 11.06 -2.61 -7.02
C LYS A 61 9.54 -2.50 -6.82
N LEU A 62 8.82 -3.62 -6.80
CA LEU A 62 7.38 -3.65 -6.54
C LEU A 62 7.10 -3.39 -5.06
N LYS A 63 7.89 -3.98 -4.15
CA LYS A 63 7.83 -3.69 -2.71
C LYS A 63 7.98 -2.21 -2.43
N MET A 64 9.00 -1.59 -3.02
CA MET A 64 9.25 -0.15 -2.91
C MET A 64 8.06 0.69 -3.38
N LEU A 65 7.59 0.44 -4.61
CA LEU A 65 6.48 1.19 -5.19
C LEU A 65 5.20 1.02 -4.38
N MET A 66 4.93 -0.19 -3.88
CA MET A 66 3.80 -0.46 -3.00
C MET A 66 3.91 0.33 -1.69
N GLY A 67 5.07 0.32 -1.03
CA GLY A 67 5.30 1.10 0.19
C GLY A 67 5.10 2.61 -0.03
N LEU A 68 5.61 3.14 -1.14
CA LEU A 68 5.43 4.56 -1.50
C LEU A 68 3.96 4.89 -1.82
N THR A 69 3.26 4.04 -2.55
CA THR A 69 1.83 4.22 -2.81
C THR A 69 1.03 4.22 -1.51
N VAL A 70 1.26 3.28 -0.59
CA VAL A 70 0.55 3.24 0.70
C VAL A 70 0.87 4.47 1.54
N PHE A 71 2.12 4.92 1.55
CA PHE A 71 2.48 6.18 2.20
C PHE A 71 1.67 7.37 1.64
N GLU A 72 1.60 7.51 0.32
CA GLU A 72 0.86 8.59 -0.34
C GLU A 72 -0.63 8.54 -0.07
N LEU A 73 -1.19 7.34 0.14
CA LEU A 73 -2.59 7.18 0.55
C LEU A 73 -2.79 7.73 1.97
N TYR A 74 -1.94 7.35 2.93
CA TYR A 74 -2.03 7.88 4.29
C TYR A 74 -1.71 9.38 4.37
N SER A 75 -0.79 9.91 3.55
CA SER A 75 -0.48 11.34 3.53
C SER A 75 -1.62 12.20 3.00
N GLN A 76 -2.58 11.62 2.26
CA GLN A 76 -3.80 12.30 1.84
C GLN A 76 -4.82 12.46 2.97
N CYS A 77 -4.71 11.67 4.05
CA CYS A 77 -5.60 11.80 5.20
C CYS A 77 -5.35 13.15 5.92
N LYS A 78 -6.43 13.86 6.27
CA LYS A 78 -6.34 15.12 7.05
C LYS A 78 -5.61 14.93 8.38
N GLN A 79 -5.78 13.76 9.00
CA GLN A 79 -5.09 13.38 10.22
C GLN A 79 -4.79 11.89 10.18
N VAL A 80 -3.50 11.53 10.29
CA VAL A 80 -3.07 10.13 10.31
C VAL A 80 -3.13 9.59 11.74
N THR A 81 -3.96 8.57 11.93
CA THR A 81 -4.19 7.94 13.24
C THR A 81 -2.98 7.12 13.70
N LEU A 82 -2.91 6.79 14.99
CA LEU A 82 -1.88 5.89 15.50
C LEU A 82 -1.98 4.51 14.84
N GLN A 83 -3.20 4.00 14.64
CA GLN A 83 -3.45 2.72 14.00
C GLN A 83 -2.84 2.69 12.59
N GLN A 84 -3.08 3.71 11.76
CA GLN A 84 -2.52 3.79 10.41
C GLN A 84 -0.98 3.82 10.40
N ARG A 85 -0.36 4.51 11.36
CA ARG A 85 1.11 4.52 11.51
C ARG A 85 1.65 3.14 11.87
N VAL A 86 0.96 2.41 12.74
CA VAL A 86 1.33 1.04 13.12
C VAL A 86 1.11 0.08 11.95
N THR A 87 -0.04 0.16 11.26
CA THR A 87 -0.35 -0.63 10.07
C THR A 87 0.71 -0.42 8.98
N PHE A 88 1.09 0.82 8.71
CA PHE A 88 2.18 1.15 7.81
C PHE A 88 3.49 0.48 8.26
N GLY A 89 3.88 0.64 9.51
CA GLY A 89 5.10 0.01 10.05
C GLY A 89 5.12 -1.50 9.91
N ILE A 90 3.99 -2.17 10.15
CA ILE A 90 3.83 -3.62 9.95
C ILE A 90 4.02 -3.99 8.48
N LEU A 91 3.41 -3.24 7.56
CA LEU A 91 3.57 -3.48 6.13
C LEU A 91 5.03 -3.34 5.70
N MET A 92 5.70 -2.25 6.09
CA MET A 92 7.10 -1.98 5.74
C MET A 92 8.05 -3.05 6.28
N ASN A 93 7.81 -3.50 7.51
CA ASN A 93 8.53 -4.63 8.10
C ASN A 93 8.30 -5.92 7.30
N ALA A 94 7.04 -6.24 6.95
CA ALA A 94 6.72 -7.46 6.23
C ALA A 94 7.34 -7.56 4.83
N ILE A 95 7.57 -6.42 4.16
CA ILE A 95 8.25 -6.37 2.87
C ILE A 95 9.77 -6.15 2.99
N ASP A 96 10.32 -6.11 4.20
CA ASP A 96 11.72 -5.82 4.49
C ASP A 96 12.18 -4.47 3.90
N TRP A 97 11.32 -3.45 3.94
CA TRP A 97 11.63 -2.12 3.41
C TRP A 97 12.01 -1.16 4.53
N PRO A 98 13.19 -0.51 4.47
CA PRO A 98 13.80 0.15 5.63
C PRO A 98 13.19 1.51 5.99
N ILE A 99 12.05 1.89 5.42
CA ILE A 99 11.47 3.22 5.60
C ILE A 99 10.35 3.20 6.64
N SER A 100 10.42 4.13 7.59
CA SER A 100 9.39 4.37 8.61
C SER A 100 8.48 5.54 8.25
N PHE A 101 7.26 5.56 8.80
CA PHE A 101 6.31 6.66 8.57
C PHE A 101 6.89 8.03 9.01
N SER A 102 7.68 8.04 10.09
CA SER A 102 8.36 9.23 10.61
C SER A 102 9.31 9.88 9.61
N GLU A 103 10.12 9.07 8.92
CA GLU A 103 11.11 9.57 7.95
C GLU A 103 10.45 10.20 6.72
N ILE A 104 9.28 9.69 6.32
CA ILE A 104 8.57 10.25 5.18
C ILE A 104 7.69 11.45 5.58
N SER A 105 7.14 11.48 6.79
CA SER A 105 6.36 12.65 7.28
C SER A 105 7.19 13.93 7.41
N THR A 106 8.51 13.83 7.53
CA THR A 106 9.44 14.97 7.56
C THR A 106 9.85 15.47 6.17
N LEU A 107 9.48 14.75 5.10
CA LEU A 107 9.85 15.07 3.72
C LEU A 107 8.75 15.83 2.94
N SER A 108 7.61 16.16 3.57
CA SER A 108 6.55 17.03 3.00
C SER A 108 6.62 18.44 3.57
#